data_AF-A0A3T1AV31-F1
#
_entry.id   AF-A0A3T1AV31-F1
#
_cell.length_a   1.000
_cell.length_b   1.000
_cell.length_c   1.000
_cell.angle_alpha   90.00
_cell.angle_beta   90.00
_cell.angle_gamma   90.00
#
_symmetry.space_group_name_H-M   'P 1'
#
loop_
_entity.id
_entity.type
_entity.pdbx_description
1 polymer ?
#
loop_
_entity_poly.entity_id
_entity_poly.type
_entity_poly.pdbx_seq_one_letter_code
_entity_poly.pdbx_strand_id
1 'polypeptide(L)'
;MVKAVAAGGIITFDCGPAPVTITMTKTAKVVNTSAKVVLDGGGKVTLSGAGKRRILYMNTCDQAQKWIGEDCNTQDTPRLTIQNMAFTKGNSTGEDTSVDGGGGGAVFVRGGHVKVINSRFTANRCDATGPDVGGAGLRVLNFGDNDPVYVVGSTFTGGRCSNGSALSSIGASWIVLNSYFSGNKAIGHGKNPPDPGTPGGGSGGAIYMDGAKIALTLNGTLIEKNSAAEGGGAVFFVSNDRTGTLTVKDSTLRSNPSGTFETSGYPGIFYIGSGDPVVSGSRLKK
;
A
#
# COMPACT_ATOMS: atom_id res chain seq x y z
N MET A 1 22.14 -5.64 2.94
CA MET A 1 20.70 -5.48 2.62
C MET A 1 20.33 -6.06 1.26
N VAL A 2 20.67 -5.43 0.12
CA VAL A 2 20.23 -5.88 -1.22
C VAL A 2 20.53 -7.36 -1.51
N LYS A 3 21.77 -7.80 -1.26
CA LYS A 3 22.16 -9.22 -1.43
C LYS A 3 21.40 -10.17 -0.50
N ALA A 4 21.09 -9.73 0.72
CA ALA A 4 20.35 -10.56 1.68
C ALA A 4 18.90 -10.77 1.23
N VAL A 5 18.24 -9.72 0.71
CA VAL A 5 16.88 -9.86 0.14
C VAL A 5 16.87 -10.79 -1.06
N ALA A 6 17.88 -10.70 -1.94
CA ALA A 6 17.98 -11.59 -3.10
C ALA A 6 18.25 -13.05 -2.70
N ALA A 7 18.92 -13.30 -1.58
CA ALA A 7 19.14 -14.64 -1.03
C ALA A 7 17.89 -15.24 -0.36
N GLY A 8 16.93 -14.39 0.04
CA GLY A 8 15.72 -14.79 0.76
C GLY A 8 15.99 -15.21 2.21
N GLY A 9 15.07 -15.99 2.79
CA GLY A 9 15.18 -16.47 4.17
C GLY A 9 14.81 -15.40 5.22
N ILE A 10 15.34 -15.56 6.43
CA ILE A 10 15.14 -14.60 7.53
C ILE A 10 16.33 -13.65 7.59
N ILE A 11 16.06 -12.36 7.51
CA ILE A 11 17.03 -11.29 7.46
C ILE A 11 16.85 -10.42 8.72
N THR A 12 17.81 -10.56 9.63
CA THR A 12 17.96 -9.71 10.82
C THR A 12 19.15 -8.77 10.67
N PHE A 13 19.24 -7.78 11.54
CA PHE A 13 20.27 -6.74 11.48
C PHE A 13 21.07 -6.69 12.76
N ASP A 14 22.38 -6.88 12.66
CA ASP A 14 23.32 -6.73 13.77
C ASP A 14 24.04 -5.38 13.67
N CYS A 15 23.29 -4.32 13.97
CA CYS A 15 23.80 -2.94 13.91
C CYS A 15 24.13 -2.36 15.30
N GLY A 16 24.22 -3.22 16.32
CA GLY A 16 24.39 -2.81 17.71
C GLY A 16 23.10 -2.30 18.38
N PRO A 17 23.22 -1.69 19.57
CA PRO A 17 22.07 -1.35 20.39
C PRO A 17 21.27 -0.13 19.90
N ALA A 18 21.92 0.80 19.20
CA ALA A 18 21.32 2.05 18.76
C ALA A 18 20.47 1.89 17.48
N PRO A 19 19.39 2.68 17.31
CA PRO A 19 18.66 2.74 16.05
C PRO A 19 19.56 3.21 14.90
N VAL A 20 19.38 2.62 13.72
CA VAL A 20 20.18 2.93 12.53
C VAL A 20 19.30 3.23 11.33
N THR A 21 19.77 4.15 10.48
CA THR A 21 19.19 4.40 9.16
C THR A 21 20.16 3.94 8.08
N ILE A 22 19.74 2.97 7.29
CA ILE A 22 20.49 2.46 6.15
C ILE A 22 19.94 3.15 4.89
N THR A 23 20.76 4.01 4.29
CA THR A 23 20.42 4.61 3.00
C THR A 23 20.64 3.59 1.89
N MET A 24 19.57 3.25 1.18
CA MET A 24 19.59 2.28 0.09
C MET A 24 20.31 2.89 -1.10
N THR A 25 21.30 2.19 -1.67
CA THR A 25 21.99 2.59 -2.90
C THR A 25 21.37 1.96 -4.14
N LYS A 26 20.64 0.85 -3.97
CA LYS A 26 19.86 0.14 -4.99
C LYS A 26 18.56 -0.38 -4.37
N THR A 27 17.51 -0.51 -5.17
CA THR A 27 16.26 -1.18 -4.77
C THR A 27 16.58 -2.64 -4.42
N ALA A 28 16.14 -3.11 -3.26
CA ALA A 28 16.24 -4.52 -2.90
C ALA A 28 15.13 -5.29 -3.61
N LYS A 29 15.49 -6.32 -4.38
CA LYS A 29 14.54 -7.12 -5.17
C LYS A 29 14.48 -8.53 -4.63
N VAL A 30 13.28 -9.01 -4.33
CA VAL A 30 13.02 -10.41 -3.98
C VAL A 30 13.15 -11.25 -5.26
N VAL A 31 13.83 -12.40 -5.16
CA VAL A 31 13.90 -13.39 -6.24
C VAL A 31 12.65 -14.26 -6.19
N ASN A 32 11.98 -14.46 -7.32
CA ASN A 32 10.67 -15.10 -7.42
C ASN A 32 10.66 -16.56 -6.96
N THR A 33 11.81 -17.25 -7.03
CA THR A 33 11.95 -18.64 -6.53
C THR A 33 12.12 -18.73 -5.01
N SER A 34 12.06 -17.61 -4.28
CA SER A 34 12.20 -17.61 -2.82
C SER A 34 10.90 -18.05 -2.18
N ALA A 35 10.89 -19.14 -1.40
CA ALA A 35 9.67 -19.54 -0.68
C ALA A 35 9.26 -18.49 0.38
N LYS A 36 10.24 -17.96 1.11
CA LYS A 36 10.05 -17.06 2.25
C LYS A 36 11.12 -15.97 2.29
N VAL A 37 10.70 -14.75 2.58
CA VAL A 37 11.57 -13.59 2.83
C VAL A 37 11.04 -12.84 4.04
N VAL A 38 11.83 -12.76 5.12
CA VAL A 38 11.47 -12.00 6.33
C VAL A 38 12.50 -10.91 6.55
N LEU A 39 12.06 -9.67 6.62
CA LEU A 39 12.87 -8.55 7.07
C LEU A 39 12.41 -8.20 8.49
N ASP A 40 13.28 -8.43 9.47
CA ASP A 40 13.02 -8.08 10.86
C ASP A 40 14.06 -7.06 11.35
N GLY A 41 13.62 -5.81 11.51
CA GLY A 41 14.49 -4.72 11.96
C GLY A 41 14.72 -4.65 13.48
N GLY A 42 14.10 -5.53 14.27
CA GLY A 42 14.24 -5.54 15.74
C GLY A 42 13.81 -4.24 16.43
N GLY A 43 12.99 -3.42 15.75
CA GLY A 43 12.55 -2.09 16.19
C GLY A 43 13.58 -0.97 15.98
N LYS A 44 14.74 -1.27 15.39
CA LYS A 44 15.90 -0.36 15.35
C LYS A 44 16.29 0.07 13.94
N VAL A 45 15.89 -0.68 12.92
CA VAL A 45 16.35 -0.43 11.55
C VAL A 45 15.33 0.39 10.76
N THR A 46 15.84 1.47 10.15
CA THR A 46 15.14 2.23 9.12
C THR A 46 15.86 2.05 7.78
N LEU A 47 15.14 1.69 6.73
CA LEU A 47 15.64 1.73 5.36
C LEU A 47 15.18 3.03 4.70
N SER A 48 16.11 3.76 4.07
CA SER A 48 15.77 5.01 3.37
C SER A 48 16.03 4.93 1.88
N GLY A 49 15.04 5.32 1.07
CA GLY A 49 15.21 5.53 -0.37
C GLY A 49 15.88 6.86 -0.72
N ALA A 50 16.17 7.71 0.28
CA ALA A 50 16.75 9.05 0.12
C ALA A 50 15.99 9.98 -0.84
N GLY A 51 14.70 9.72 -1.08
CA GLY A 51 13.87 10.44 -2.04
C GLY A 51 14.16 10.09 -3.50
N LYS A 52 14.97 9.06 -3.76
CA LYS A 52 15.53 8.77 -5.09
C LYS A 52 15.11 7.44 -5.70
N ARG A 53 14.57 6.49 -4.91
CA ARG A 53 14.27 5.14 -5.38
C ARG A 53 13.26 4.41 -4.51
N ARG A 54 12.62 3.40 -5.09
CA ARG A 54 11.93 2.34 -4.35
C ARG A 54 12.90 1.60 -3.43
N ILE A 55 12.42 1.16 -2.26
CA ILE A 55 13.25 0.47 -1.26
C ILE A 55 13.23 -1.04 -1.47
N LEU A 56 12.02 -1.62 -1.57
CA LEU A 56 11.81 -3.06 -1.70
C LEU A 56 10.83 -3.35 -2.84
N TYR A 57 11.14 -4.39 -3.61
CA TYR A 57 10.38 -4.79 -4.78
C TYR A 57 10.22 -6.31 -4.80
N MET A 58 8.99 -6.76 -5.00
CA MET A 58 8.63 -8.15 -5.28
C MET A 58 7.63 -8.16 -6.42
N ASN A 59 7.96 -8.84 -7.51
CA ASN A 59 7.07 -8.95 -8.66
C ASN A 59 7.32 -10.28 -9.36
N THR A 60 6.42 -11.23 -9.14
CA THR A 60 6.44 -12.56 -9.75
C THR A 60 6.32 -12.52 -11.28
N CYS A 61 5.83 -11.42 -11.85
CA CYS A 61 5.75 -11.19 -13.30
C CYS A 61 7.03 -10.59 -13.90
N ASP A 62 7.98 -10.12 -13.08
CA ASP A 62 9.26 -9.60 -13.58
C ASP A 62 10.22 -10.76 -13.85
N GLN A 63 10.43 -11.08 -15.13
CA GLN A 63 11.33 -12.13 -15.58
C GLN A 63 12.79 -11.91 -15.11
N ALA A 64 13.20 -10.67 -14.87
CA ALA A 64 14.52 -10.38 -14.34
C ALA A 64 14.70 -10.87 -12.88
N GLN A 65 13.61 -11.17 -12.16
CA GLN A 65 13.64 -11.81 -10.84
C GLN A 65 13.44 -13.33 -10.88
N LYS A 66 13.67 -13.94 -12.06
CA LYS A 66 13.40 -15.33 -12.46
C LYS A 66 11.94 -15.59 -12.79
N TRP A 67 11.73 -16.21 -13.95
CA TRP A 67 10.42 -16.68 -14.38
C TRP A 67 10.02 -17.95 -13.62
N ILE A 68 8.79 -18.00 -13.11
CA ILE A 68 8.29 -19.13 -12.31
C ILE A 68 7.08 -19.84 -12.92
N GLY A 69 6.56 -19.35 -14.05
CA GLY A 69 5.43 -19.97 -14.77
C GLY A 69 4.57 -18.95 -15.50
N GLU A 70 3.64 -19.45 -16.32
CA GLU A 70 2.76 -18.62 -17.17
C GLU A 70 1.81 -17.72 -16.38
N ASP A 71 1.23 -18.22 -15.28
CA ASP A 71 0.45 -17.40 -14.36
C ASP A 71 1.35 -16.80 -13.27
N CYS A 72 1.85 -15.60 -13.49
CA CYS A 72 2.64 -14.90 -12.48
C CYS A 72 1.78 -14.20 -11.41
N ASN A 73 0.46 -14.03 -11.60
CA ASN A 73 -0.35 -13.18 -10.74
C ASN A 73 -0.82 -13.92 -9.48
N THR A 74 -1.19 -15.20 -9.57
CA THR A 74 -1.84 -15.93 -8.45
C THR A 74 -0.87 -16.81 -7.65
N GLN A 75 0.42 -16.53 -7.73
CA GLN A 75 1.48 -17.35 -7.12
C GLN A 75 1.43 -17.35 -5.59
N ASP A 76 1.56 -18.53 -4.98
CA ASP A 76 1.60 -18.72 -3.51
C ASP A 76 2.96 -18.31 -2.89
N THR A 77 4.00 -18.18 -3.71
CA THR A 77 5.33 -17.70 -3.30
C THR A 77 5.83 -16.64 -4.28
N PRO A 78 6.69 -15.71 -3.85
CA PRO A 78 7.31 -15.59 -2.51
C PRO A 78 6.37 -15.11 -1.40
N ARG A 79 6.61 -15.57 -0.16
CA ARG A 79 5.97 -15.01 1.04
C ARG A 79 6.88 -13.99 1.74
N LEU A 80 6.56 -12.72 1.59
CA LEU A 80 7.25 -11.58 2.20
C LEU A 80 6.65 -11.22 3.57
N THR A 81 7.49 -11.10 4.59
CA THR A 81 7.14 -10.54 5.90
C THR A 81 8.02 -9.35 6.19
N ILE A 82 7.40 -8.22 6.51
CA ILE A 82 8.07 -7.01 6.98
C ILE A 82 7.68 -6.81 8.43
N GLN A 83 8.65 -6.79 9.34
CA GLN A 83 8.36 -6.61 10.75
C GLN A 83 9.37 -5.75 11.51
N ASN A 84 8.85 -5.05 12.52
CA ASN A 84 9.64 -4.28 13.49
C ASN A 84 10.66 -3.34 12.84
N MET A 85 10.29 -2.65 11.77
CA MET A 85 11.23 -1.81 11.04
C MET A 85 10.57 -0.58 10.42
N ALA A 86 11.36 0.32 9.87
CA ALA A 86 10.87 1.52 9.21
C ALA A 86 11.37 1.67 7.77
N PHE A 87 10.55 2.30 6.94
CA PHE A 87 10.81 2.69 5.57
C PHE A 87 10.57 4.20 5.44
N THR A 88 11.54 4.94 4.93
CA THR A 88 11.42 6.39 4.80
C THR A 88 11.96 6.93 3.50
N LYS A 89 11.29 7.95 2.95
CA LYS A 89 11.72 8.63 1.73
C LYS A 89 11.97 7.65 0.57
N GLY A 90 11.19 6.57 0.47
CA GLY A 90 11.08 5.78 -0.75
C GLY A 90 10.43 6.63 -1.85
N ASN A 91 10.89 6.49 -3.09
CA ASN A 91 10.35 7.24 -4.22
C ASN A 91 10.39 6.41 -5.51
N SER A 92 9.23 6.06 -6.07
CA SER A 92 9.13 5.32 -7.33
C SER A 92 8.82 6.22 -8.54
N THR A 93 8.85 7.55 -8.39
CA THR A 93 8.47 8.49 -9.47
C THR A 93 9.35 8.26 -10.70
N GLY A 94 8.72 8.08 -11.86
CA GLY A 94 9.40 7.86 -13.13
C GLY A 94 10.11 6.51 -13.24
N GLU A 95 9.86 5.56 -12.33
CA GLU A 95 10.25 4.16 -12.56
C GLU A 95 9.43 3.59 -13.74
N ASP A 96 10.05 2.70 -14.52
CA ASP A 96 9.42 2.11 -15.69
C ASP A 96 8.18 1.29 -15.30
N THR A 97 7.02 1.76 -15.76
CA THR A 97 5.71 1.18 -15.44
C THR A 97 5.29 0.08 -16.40
N SER A 98 6.06 -0.22 -17.46
CA SER A 98 5.70 -1.23 -18.46
C SER A 98 5.59 -2.64 -17.87
N VAL A 99 6.28 -2.90 -16.76
CA VAL A 99 6.29 -4.20 -16.06
C VAL A 99 5.40 -4.22 -14.81
N ASP A 100 5.37 -3.11 -14.06
CA ASP A 100 4.80 -3.08 -12.70
C ASP A 100 3.55 -2.18 -12.55
N GLY A 101 3.19 -1.40 -13.58
CA GLY A 101 2.05 -0.49 -13.55
C GLY A 101 2.22 0.73 -12.63
N GLY A 102 3.44 1.01 -12.15
CA GLY A 102 3.80 2.17 -11.33
C GLY A 102 3.45 2.06 -9.84
N GLY A 103 3.84 3.07 -9.07
CA GLY A 103 3.52 3.18 -7.63
C GLY A 103 4.46 2.41 -6.69
N GLY A 104 4.07 2.26 -5.42
CA GLY A 104 4.84 1.47 -4.45
C GLY A 104 6.14 2.16 -4.00
N GLY A 105 6.05 3.42 -3.58
CA GLY A 105 7.20 4.29 -3.32
C GLY A 105 8.26 3.71 -2.38
N ALA A 106 7.84 3.09 -1.27
CA ALA A 106 8.74 2.30 -0.43
C ALA A 106 8.72 0.83 -0.82
N VAL A 107 7.55 0.21 -0.93
CA VAL A 107 7.40 -1.22 -1.20
C VAL A 107 6.40 -1.44 -2.33
N PHE A 108 6.82 -2.25 -3.31
CA PHE A 108 5.95 -2.75 -4.36
C PHE A 108 5.88 -4.28 -4.29
N VAL A 109 4.66 -4.81 -4.38
CA VAL A 109 4.37 -6.24 -4.38
C VAL A 109 3.39 -6.56 -5.52
N ARG A 110 3.73 -7.54 -6.35
CA ARG A 110 2.81 -8.17 -7.31
C ARG A 110 2.99 -9.68 -7.28
N GLY A 111 1.86 -10.41 -7.15
CA GLY A 111 1.82 -11.84 -6.86
C GLY A 111 2.51 -12.21 -5.54
N GLY A 112 2.54 -13.51 -5.21
CA GLY A 112 3.04 -13.97 -3.91
C GLY A 112 2.17 -13.49 -2.75
N HIS A 113 2.78 -13.40 -1.56
CA HIS A 113 2.12 -12.85 -0.38
C HIS A 113 2.97 -11.81 0.34
N VAL A 114 2.32 -10.84 1.00
CA VAL A 114 2.96 -9.88 1.90
C VAL A 114 2.17 -9.71 3.20
N LYS A 115 2.89 -9.59 4.32
CA LYS A 115 2.35 -9.12 5.60
C LYS A 115 3.28 -8.09 6.23
N VAL A 116 2.70 -7.12 6.92
CA VAL A 116 3.39 -5.99 7.55
C VAL A 116 2.99 -5.89 9.01
N ILE A 117 3.97 -5.97 9.92
CA ILE A 117 3.73 -6.02 11.36
C ILE A 117 4.61 -4.99 12.06
N ASN A 118 4.04 -4.19 12.97
CA ASN A 118 4.78 -3.26 13.83
C ASN A 118 5.82 -2.40 13.07
N SER A 119 5.42 -1.87 11.90
CA SER A 119 6.34 -1.20 10.99
C SER A 119 5.89 0.21 10.64
N ARG A 120 6.83 1.06 10.22
CA ARG A 120 6.58 2.48 9.96
C ARG A 120 6.96 2.88 8.54
N PHE A 121 6.08 3.62 7.86
CA PHE A 121 6.27 4.12 6.51
C PHE A 121 6.11 5.63 6.53
N THR A 122 7.16 6.37 6.21
CA THR A 122 7.18 7.83 6.41
C THR A 122 7.68 8.57 5.18
N ALA A 123 6.96 9.61 4.78
CA ALA A 123 7.37 10.54 3.72
C ALA A 123 7.75 9.86 2.39
N ASN A 124 7.09 8.75 2.05
CA ASN A 124 7.31 8.06 0.79
C ASN A 124 6.53 8.72 -0.36
N ARG A 125 6.99 8.52 -1.59
CA ARG A 125 6.48 9.18 -2.79
C ARG A 125 6.28 8.17 -3.93
N CYS A 126 5.28 8.43 -4.75
CA CYS A 126 5.15 7.83 -6.07
C CYS A 126 4.77 8.92 -7.07
N ASP A 127 4.61 8.55 -8.34
CA ASP A 127 4.11 9.41 -9.40
C ASP A 127 2.87 10.21 -8.98
N ALA A 128 2.82 11.46 -9.41
CA ALA A 128 1.75 12.40 -9.03
C ALA A 128 0.45 12.17 -9.81
N THR A 129 0.48 11.37 -10.87
CA THR A 129 -0.63 11.17 -11.80
C THR A 129 -0.77 9.71 -12.20
N GLY A 130 -1.94 9.34 -12.71
CA GLY A 130 -2.26 8.02 -13.23
C GLY A 130 -3.44 7.42 -12.46
N PRO A 131 -4.48 6.92 -13.17
CA PRO A 131 -5.71 6.44 -12.53
C PRO A 131 -5.45 5.24 -11.60
N ASP A 132 -4.58 4.34 -12.01
CA ASP A 132 -4.26 3.11 -11.30
C ASP A 132 -2.94 3.16 -10.54
N VAL A 133 -2.30 4.32 -10.42
CA VAL A 133 -1.00 4.46 -9.75
C VAL A 133 -1.21 4.86 -8.29
N GLY A 134 -0.57 4.15 -7.35
CA GLY A 134 -0.84 4.35 -5.93
C GLY A 134 0.22 3.79 -4.97
N GLY A 135 0.01 3.98 -3.68
CA GLY A 135 0.77 3.28 -2.63
C GLY A 135 2.15 3.86 -2.42
N ALA A 136 2.26 5.11 -1.96
CA ALA A 136 3.58 5.66 -1.62
C ALA A 136 4.27 4.80 -0.54
N GLY A 137 3.53 4.31 0.46
CA GLY A 137 4.03 3.35 1.43
C GLY A 137 4.15 1.93 0.86
N LEU A 138 3.01 1.33 0.52
CA LEU A 138 2.93 -0.03 -0.01
C LEU A 138 1.90 -0.11 -1.12
N ARG A 139 2.29 -0.72 -2.24
CA ARG A 139 1.41 -1.11 -3.33
C ARG A 139 1.37 -2.63 -3.48
N VAL A 140 0.17 -3.18 -3.63
CA VAL A 140 -0.06 -4.62 -3.85
C VAL A 140 -0.95 -4.85 -5.07
N LEU A 141 -0.49 -5.64 -6.04
CA LEU A 141 -1.28 -5.98 -7.24
C LEU A 141 -1.48 -7.48 -7.36
N ASN A 142 -2.70 -7.86 -7.76
CA ASN A 142 -3.11 -9.22 -8.11
C ASN A 142 -2.63 -10.23 -7.06
N PHE A 143 -3.37 -10.30 -5.96
CA PHE A 143 -3.08 -11.15 -4.82
C PHE A 143 -4.13 -12.27 -4.81
N GLY A 144 -3.70 -13.54 -4.81
CA GLY A 144 -4.58 -14.70 -5.07
C GLY A 144 -5.92 -14.67 -4.31
N ASP A 145 -6.96 -15.22 -4.94
CA ASP A 145 -8.38 -14.88 -4.76
C ASP A 145 -9.00 -15.01 -3.34
N ASN A 146 -8.27 -15.38 -2.30
CA ASN A 146 -8.84 -15.53 -0.94
C ASN A 146 -7.93 -15.17 0.24
N ASP A 147 -6.68 -14.75 0.03
CA ASP A 147 -5.78 -14.40 1.14
C ASP A 147 -5.66 -12.88 1.31
N PRO A 148 -6.03 -12.29 2.45
CA PRO A 148 -5.87 -10.85 2.64
C PRO A 148 -4.42 -10.49 3.00
N VAL A 149 -4.01 -9.29 2.59
CA VAL A 149 -2.81 -8.63 3.11
C VAL A 149 -3.07 -8.18 4.54
N TYR A 150 -2.22 -8.62 5.47
CA TYR A 150 -2.29 -8.19 6.86
C TYR A 150 -1.36 -7.00 7.12
N VAL A 151 -1.93 -5.91 7.66
CA VAL A 151 -1.20 -4.75 8.17
C VAL A 151 -1.57 -4.57 9.64
N VAL A 152 -0.63 -4.84 10.54
CA VAL A 152 -0.90 -4.93 11.98
C VAL A 152 0.02 -3.99 12.74
N GLY A 153 -0.52 -3.17 13.65
CA GLY A 153 0.27 -2.33 14.54
C GLY A 153 1.20 -1.35 13.81
N SER A 154 0.84 -0.94 12.59
CA SER A 154 1.76 -0.23 11.69
C SER A 154 1.35 1.22 11.48
N THR A 155 2.30 2.06 11.10
CA THR A 155 2.10 3.51 10.95
C THR A 155 2.49 3.98 9.56
N PHE A 156 1.62 4.76 8.91
CA PHE A 156 1.85 5.35 7.59
C PHE A 156 1.61 6.86 7.64
N THR A 157 2.66 7.64 7.40
CA THR A 157 2.56 9.10 7.52
C THR A 157 3.22 9.88 6.40
N GLY A 158 2.59 11.00 6.03
CA GLY A 158 3.17 11.98 5.13
C GLY A 158 3.42 11.48 3.70
N GLY A 159 2.79 10.37 3.28
CA GLY A 159 2.87 9.84 1.93
C GLY A 159 2.26 10.79 0.89
N ARG A 160 2.79 10.81 -0.33
CA ARG A 160 2.17 11.51 -1.47
C ARG A 160 2.33 10.70 -2.74
N CYS A 161 1.24 10.56 -3.50
CA CYS A 161 1.15 9.67 -4.64
C CYS A 161 -0.14 10.02 -5.41
N SER A 162 -0.29 9.55 -6.64
CA SER A 162 -1.49 9.81 -7.45
C SER A 162 -2.76 9.39 -6.69
N ASN A 163 -2.78 8.15 -6.17
CA ASN A 163 -3.82 7.61 -5.32
C ASN A 163 -3.24 6.93 -4.07
N GLY A 164 -4.07 6.59 -3.08
CA GLY A 164 -3.72 5.63 -2.02
C GLY A 164 -2.37 5.89 -1.36
N SER A 165 -2.15 7.10 -0.84
CA SER A 165 -0.77 7.54 -0.53
C SER A 165 -0.09 6.78 0.60
N ALA A 166 -0.83 6.07 1.44
CA ALA A 166 -0.25 5.06 2.32
C ALA A 166 -0.28 3.68 1.65
N LEU A 167 -1.48 3.18 1.37
CA LEU A 167 -1.72 1.85 0.81
C LEU A 167 -2.50 1.96 -0.51
N SER A 168 -2.14 1.12 -1.46
CA SER A 168 -2.89 0.97 -2.71
C SER A 168 -2.93 -0.48 -3.14
N SER A 169 -4.05 -0.91 -3.71
CA SER A 169 -4.11 -2.19 -4.41
C SER A 169 -5.06 -2.23 -5.59
N ILE A 170 -4.79 -3.19 -6.46
CA ILE A 170 -5.69 -3.67 -7.52
C ILE A 170 -5.80 -5.18 -7.37
N GLY A 171 -7.01 -5.70 -7.18
CA GLY A 171 -7.27 -7.13 -7.04
C GLY A 171 -6.63 -7.75 -5.78
N ALA A 172 -6.69 -7.06 -4.64
CA ALA A 172 -6.21 -7.59 -3.36
C ALA A 172 -7.13 -7.17 -2.20
N SER A 173 -7.31 -8.07 -1.23
CA SER A 173 -8.04 -7.80 0.02
C SER A 173 -7.09 -7.41 1.14
N TRP A 174 -7.57 -6.66 2.14
CA TRP A 174 -6.78 -6.18 3.26
C TRP A 174 -7.47 -6.37 4.60
N ILE A 175 -6.68 -6.77 5.60
CA ILE A 175 -7.03 -6.70 7.02
C ILE A 175 -6.04 -5.78 7.71
N VAL A 176 -6.53 -4.61 8.12
CA VAL A 176 -5.75 -3.57 8.78
C VAL A 176 -6.16 -3.49 10.25
N LEU A 177 -5.23 -3.82 11.14
CA LEU A 177 -5.47 -3.95 12.57
C LEU A 177 -4.59 -2.99 13.35
N ASN A 178 -5.17 -2.28 14.33
CA ASN A 178 -4.45 -1.48 15.31
C ASN A 178 -3.41 -0.53 14.71
N SER A 179 -3.73 0.07 13.56
CA SER A 179 -2.78 0.83 12.76
C SER A 179 -3.10 2.32 12.73
N TYR A 180 -2.15 3.13 12.27
CA TYR A 180 -2.25 4.58 12.25
C TYR A 180 -1.89 5.17 10.88
N PHE A 181 -2.78 5.99 10.32
CA PHE A 181 -2.61 6.63 9.01
C PHE A 181 -2.80 8.13 9.14
N SER A 182 -1.77 8.93 8.87
CA SER A 182 -1.89 10.37 9.06
C SER A 182 -1.08 11.25 8.12
N GLY A 183 -1.71 12.33 7.63
CA GLY A 183 -1.04 13.30 6.76
C GLY A 183 -0.70 12.78 5.36
N ASN A 184 -1.33 11.69 4.90
CA ASN A 184 -1.12 11.17 3.55
C ASN A 184 -2.00 11.93 2.54
N LYS A 185 -1.48 12.18 1.33
CA LYS A 185 -2.16 13.02 0.33
C LYS A 185 -2.18 12.37 -1.05
N ALA A 186 -3.35 11.92 -1.49
CA ALA A 186 -3.59 11.60 -2.90
C ALA A 186 -3.67 12.92 -3.69
N ILE A 187 -2.67 13.13 -4.57
CA ILE A 187 -2.45 14.41 -5.27
C ILE A 187 -2.78 14.36 -6.76
N GLY A 188 -3.17 13.21 -7.29
CA GLY A 188 -3.62 13.08 -8.67
C GLY A 188 -4.89 13.88 -8.94
N HIS A 189 -5.29 13.92 -10.21
CA HIS A 189 -6.47 14.65 -10.65
C HIS A 189 -7.06 13.96 -11.86
N GLY A 190 -8.39 13.84 -11.91
CA GLY A 190 -9.08 13.26 -13.04
C GLY A 190 -9.81 11.95 -12.74
N LYS A 191 -9.70 11.39 -11.53
CA LYS A 191 -10.42 10.17 -11.11
C LYS A 191 -9.93 8.89 -11.79
N ASN A 192 -10.64 7.79 -11.54
CA ASN A 192 -10.50 6.50 -12.23
C ASN A 192 -11.91 5.95 -12.57
N PRO A 193 -12.29 5.79 -13.85
CA PRO A 193 -11.52 6.15 -15.05
C PRO A 193 -11.25 7.67 -15.15
N PRO A 194 -10.21 8.09 -15.91
CA PRO A 194 -9.87 9.50 -16.04
C PRO A 194 -10.94 10.29 -16.81
N ASP A 195 -11.33 11.45 -16.28
CA ASP A 195 -12.13 12.44 -17.00
C ASP A 195 -11.41 12.90 -18.28
N PRO A 196 -12.13 13.27 -19.36
CA PRO A 196 -11.52 13.71 -20.61
C PRO A 196 -10.48 14.82 -20.40
N GLY A 197 -9.27 14.62 -20.94
CA GLY A 197 -8.17 15.60 -20.87
C GLY A 197 -7.42 15.64 -19.53
N THR A 198 -7.71 14.72 -18.60
CA THR A 198 -7.00 14.63 -17.32
C THR A 198 -6.07 13.41 -17.27
N PRO A 199 -4.99 13.44 -16.46
CA PRO A 199 -4.06 12.32 -16.38
C PRO A 199 -4.52 11.20 -15.43
N GLY A 200 -5.64 11.39 -14.72
CA GLY A 200 -6.23 10.43 -13.78
C GLY A 200 -5.59 10.41 -12.40
N GLY A 201 -6.35 9.85 -11.45
CA GLY A 201 -5.98 9.68 -10.05
C GLY A 201 -6.63 10.70 -9.12
N GLY A 202 -6.07 10.87 -7.91
CA GLY A 202 -6.55 11.80 -6.89
C GLY A 202 -7.43 11.17 -5.81
N SER A 203 -7.56 9.85 -5.79
CA SER A 203 -8.48 9.12 -4.92
C SER A 203 -7.77 8.40 -3.76
N GLY A 204 -8.44 8.27 -2.63
CA GLY A 204 -7.96 7.46 -1.50
C GLY A 204 -6.78 8.10 -0.79
N GLY A 205 -7.00 9.14 0.02
CA GLY A 205 -5.89 9.89 0.64
C GLY A 205 -4.96 9.00 1.48
N ALA A 206 -5.53 8.06 2.25
CA ALA A 206 -4.75 7.00 2.90
C ALA A 206 -4.75 5.69 2.09
N ILE A 207 -5.93 5.15 1.79
CA ILE A 207 -6.10 3.81 1.21
C ILE A 207 -6.87 3.92 -0.12
N TYR A 208 -6.35 3.28 -1.16
CA TYR A 208 -7.01 3.10 -2.46
C TYR A 208 -7.14 1.62 -2.78
N MET A 209 -8.33 1.18 -3.16
CA MET A 209 -8.60 -0.21 -3.56
C MET A 209 -9.51 -0.26 -4.79
N ASP A 210 -9.10 -1.06 -5.77
CA ASP A 210 -9.86 -1.42 -6.98
C ASP A 210 -9.78 -2.95 -7.19
N GLY A 211 -10.77 -3.57 -7.80
CA GLY A 211 -10.82 -5.01 -8.10
C GLY A 211 -12.24 -5.53 -8.23
N ALA A 212 -12.41 -6.82 -8.52
CA ALA A 212 -13.73 -7.46 -8.55
C ALA A 212 -14.17 -7.87 -7.13
N LYS A 213 -13.87 -9.11 -6.73
CA LYS A 213 -14.14 -9.65 -5.39
C LYS A 213 -13.02 -9.31 -4.41
N ILE A 214 -13.11 -8.14 -3.77
CA ILE A 214 -12.14 -7.64 -2.77
C ILE A 214 -12.81 -7.26 -1.46
N ALA A 215 -12.06 -7.31 -0.35
CA ALA A 215 -12.57 -6.90 0.96
C ALA A 215 -11.56 -6.01 1.71
N LEU A 216 -12.08 -5.04 2.46
CA LEU A 216 -11.31 -4.22 3.39
C LEU A 216 -11.91 -4.33 4.80
N THR A 217 -11.08 -4.74 5.76
CA THR A 217 -11.41 -4.65 7.19
C THR A 217 -10.47 -3.68 7.88
N LEU A 218 -11.03 -2.66 8.52
CA LEU A 218 -10.35 -1.77 9.46
C LEU A 218 -10.82 -2.12 10.87
N ASN A 219 -9.89 -2.47 11.76
CA ASN A 219 -10.21 -2.74 13.17
C ASN A 219 -9.21 -2.07 14.11
N GLY A 220 -9.68 -1.36 15.13
CA GLY A 220 -8.80 -0.66 16.08
C GLY A 220 -7.92 0.42 15.44
N THR A 221 -8.29 0.94 14.27
CA THR A 221 -7.43 1.76 13.41
C THR A 221 -7.81 3.23 13.47
N LEU A 222 -6.80 4.11 13.51
CA LEU A 222 -6.97 5.56 13.41
C LEU A 222 -6.48 6.05 12.04
N ILE A 223 -7.38 6.68 11.29
CA ILE A 223 -7.06 7.34 10.02
C ILE A 223 -7.44 8.81 10.17
N GLU A 224 -6.46 9.71 10.14
CA GLU A 224 -6.73 11.13 10.32
C GLU A 224 -5.87 12.06 9.47
N LYS A 225 -6.38 13.25 9.15
CA LYS A 225 -5.59 14.31 8.50
C LYS A 225 -5.03 13.89 7.14
N ASN A 226 -5.66 12.92 6.48
CA ASN A 226 -5.34 12.53 5.11
C ASN A 226 -6.20 13.34 4.13
N SER A 227 -5.81 13.44 2.87
CA SER A 227 -6.62 14.19 1.89
C SER A 227 -6.57 13.55 0.51
N ALA A 228 -7.68 13.62 -0.21
CA ALA A 228 -7.78 13.24 -1.61
C ALA A 228 -8.22 14.48 -2.41
N ALA A 229 -7.52 14.76 -3.51
CA ALA A 229 -7.92 15.84 -4.42
C ALA A 229 -9.25 15.53 -5.12
N GLU A 230 -9.52 14.25 -5.38
CA GLU A 230 -10.79 13.74 -5.88
C GLU A 230 -11.60 13.17 -4.72
N GLY A 231 -11.73 11.84 -4.58
CA GLY A 231 -12.63 11.27 -3.58
C GLY A 231 -12.00 10.32 -2.58
N GLY A 232 -12.69 10.19 -1.44
CA GLY A 232 -12.28 9.31 -0.36
C GLY A 232 -10.98 9.78 0.33
N GLY A 233 -11.03 10.89 1.07
CA GLY A 233 -9.86 11.41 1.79
C GLY A 233 -9.20 10.39 2.74
N ALA A 234 -9.98 9.47 3.30
CA ALA A 234 -9.49 8.31 4.05
C ALA A 234 -9.38 7.08 3.14
N VAL A 235 -10.51 6.62 2.59
CA VAL A 235 -10.61 5.36 1.84
C VAL A 235 -11.33 5.61 0.53
N PHE A 236 -10.74 5.14 -0.57
CA PHE A 236 -11.43 4.93 -1.84
C PHE A 236 -11.48 3.43 -2.12
N PHE A 237 -12.67 2.91 -2.36
CA PHE A 237 -12.91 1.49 -2.57
C PHE A 237 -13.91 1.28 -3.71
N VAL A 238 -13.49 0.54 -4.74
CA VAL A 238 -14.34 0.16 -5.86
C VAL A 238 -14.24 -1.35 -6.08
N SER A 239 -15.39 -2.03 -6.00
CA SER A 239 -15.58 -3.40 -6.43
C SER A 239 -16.35 -3.41 -7.75
N ASN A 240 -15.68 -3.85 -8.82
CA ASN A 240 -16.13 -3.77 -10.21
C ASN A 240 -17.37 -4.62 -10.48
N ASP A 241 -17.53 -5.74 -9.76
CA ASP A 241 -18.70 -6.63 -9.84
C ASP A 241 -19.70 -6.41 -8.69
N ARG A 242 -19.44 -5.41 -7.82
CA ARG A 242 -20.25 -5.07 -6.63
C ARG A 242 -20.39 -6.22 -5.62
N THR A 243 -19.43 -7.13 -5.57
CA THR A 243 -19.38 -8.22 -4.58
C THR A 243 -18.50 -7.91 -3.37
N GLY A 244 -17.61 -6.93 -3.50
CA GLY A 244 -16.64 -6.56 -2.47
C GLY A 244 -17.27 -5.89 -1.25
N THR A 245 -16.57 -5.92 -0.12
CA THR A 245 -17.11 -5.44 1.17
C THR A 245 -16.13 -4.53 1.93
N LEU A 246 -16.68 -3.57 2.66
CA LEU A 246 -15.95 -2.70 3.58
C LEU A 246 -16.50 -2.85 5.01
N THR A 247 -15.63 -3.21 5.94
CA THR A 247 -15.94 -3.24 7.38
C THR A 247 -15.05 -2.27 8.14
N VAL A 248 -15.65 -1.40 8.94
CA VAL A 248 -14.98 -0.46 9.85
C VAL A 248 -15.44 -0.74 11.28
N LYS A 249 -14.56 -1.32 12.08
CA LYS A 249 -14.82 -1.75 13.45
C LYS A 249 -13.88 -1.04 14.43
N ASP A 250 -14.41 -0.60 15.56
CA ASP A 250 -13.63 -0.02 16.67
C ASP A 250 -12.57 1.01 16.22
N SER A 251 -12.88 1.78 15.18
CA SER A 251 -11.93 2.62 14.45
C SER A 251 -12.39 4.07 14.45
N THR A 252 -11.44 4.99 14.26
CA THR A 252 -11.75 6.42 14.12
C THR A 252 -11.21 6.95 12.81
N LEU A 253 -12.10 7.50 11.99
CA LEU A 253 -11.75 8.24 10.77
C LEU A 253 -12.16 9.69 11.02
N ARG A 254 -11.21 10.63 11.01
CA ARG A 254 -11.50 12.05 11.27
C ARG A 254 -10.62 12.98 10.45
N SER A 255 -11.13 14.15 10.07
CA SER A 255 -10.33 15.17 9.38
C SER A 255 -9.70 14.64 8.09
N ASN A 256 -10.47 13.88 7.31
CA ASN A 256 -10.00 13.28 6.06
C ASN A 256 -10.76 13.85 4.85
N PRO A 257 -10.53 15.12 4.46
CA PRO A 257 -11.28 15.76 3.39
C PRO A 257 -11.18 15.00 2.05
N SER A 258 -12.34 14.75 1.47
CA SER A 258 -12.52 14.40 0.06
C SER A 258 -12.76 15.70 -0.73
N GLY A 259 -12.15 15.85 -1.89
CA GLY A 259 -12.25 17.05 -2.72
C GLY A 259 -13.56 17.12 -3.52
N THR A 260 -13.80 16.14 -4.38
CA THR A 260 -14.90 16.18 -5.36
C THR A 260 -16.04 15.23 -5.04
N PHE A 261 -15.77 14.07 -4.41
CA PHE A 261 -16.81 13.09 -4.09
C PHE A 261 -16.50 12.20 -2.88
N GLU A 262 -17.55 11.73 -2.22
CA GLU A 262 -17.54 10.70 -1.18
C GLU A 262 -18.92 10.04 -1.10
N THR A 263 -19.03 8.89 -0.45
CA THR A 263 -20.31 8.21 -0.24
C THR A 263 -21.09 8.95 0.83
N SER A 264 -22.33 9.34 0.52
CA SER A 264 -23.22 10.03 1.46
C SER A 264 -23.37 9.24 2.77
N GLY A 265 -23.22 9.90 3.91
CA GLY A 265 -23.25 9.28 5.24
C GLY A 265 -21.89 8.73 5.73
N TYR A 266 -20.86 8.67 4.88
CA TYR A 266 -19.55 8.11 5.20
C TYR A 266 -18.42 9.12 4.93
N PRO A 267 -18.22 10.13 5.82
CA PRO A 267 -17.24 11.19 5.57
C PRO A 267 -15.83 10.64 5.39
N GLY A 268 -15.15 11.09 4.33
CA GLY A 268 -13.81 10.64 3.95
C GLY A 268 -13.76 9.27 3.26
N ILE A 269 -14.90 8.60 3.02
CA ILE A 269 -14.96 7.31 2.34
C ILE A 269 -15.70 7.46 1.02
N PHE A 270 -15.12 6.96 -0.06
CA PHE A 270 -15.86 6.61 -1.27
C PHE A 270 -15.90 5.09 -1.40
N TYR A 271 -17.10 4.54 -1.59
CA TYR A 271 -17.35 3.12 -1.61
C TYR A 271 -18.35 2.75 -2.72
N ILE A 272 -17.93 1.82 -3.57
CA ILE A 272 -18.77 1.04 -4.47
C ILE A 272 -18.50 -0.43 -4.17
N GLY A 273 -19.51 -1.16 -3.71
CA GLY A 273 -19.41 -2.58 -3.41
C GLY A 273 -20.77 -3.20 -3.12
N SER A 274 -20.76 -4.31 -2.39
CA SER A 274 -21.97 -4.98 -1.93
C SER A 274 -22.56 -4.23 -0.76
N GLY A 275 -23.85 -3.91 -0.83
CA GLY A 275 -24.59 -3.20 0.22
C GLY A 275 -23.92 -1.89 0.65
N ASP A 276 -24.12 -1.53 1.91
CA ASP A 276 -23.47 -0.39 2.56
C ASP A 276 -22.24 -0.83 3.36
N PRO A 277 -21.25 0.06 3.61
CA PRO A 277 -20.18 -0.21 4.54
C PRO A 277 -20.69 -0.59 5.94
N VAL A 278 -20.15 -1.68 6.50
CA VAL A 278 -20.49 -2.14 7.85
C VAL A 278 -19.67 -1.35 8.86
N VAL A 279 -20.33 -0.49 9.63
CA VAL A 279 -19.67 0.38 10.63
C VAL A 279 -20.16 0.01 12.03
N SER A 280 -19.24 -0.37 12.91
CA SER A 280 -19.54 -0.77 14.30
C SER A 280 -18.48 -0.27 15.27
N GLY A 281 -18.89 0.19 16.46
CA GLY A 281 -17.95 0.72 17.47
C GLY A 281 -17.07 1.89 17.00
N SER A 282 -17.40 2.49 15.85
CA SER A 282 -16.50 3.38 15.11
C SER A 282 -17.03 4.81 15.04
N ARG A 283 -16.13 5.77 14.82
CA ARG A 283 -16.46 7.19 14.69
C ARG A 283 -15.93 7.72 13.36
N LEU A 284 -16.85 8.11 12.48
CA LEU A 284 -16.54 8.77 11.21
C LEU A 284 -16.88 10.26 11.34
N LYS A 285 -15.89 11.12 11.13
CA LYS A 285 -16.02 12.58 11.24
C LYS A 285 -15.31 13.26 10.08
N LYS A 286 -15.84 14.42 9.68
CA LYS A 286 -15.20 15.28 8.69
C LYS A 286 -13.80 15.71 9.10
#